data_AF-A0A349X617-F1
#
_entry.id   AF-A0A349X617-F1
#
_cell.length_a   1.000
_cell.length_b   1.000
_cell.length_c   1.000
_cell.angle_alpha   90.00
_cell.angle_beta   90.00
_cell.angle_gamma   90.00
#
_symmetry.space_group_name_H-M   'P 1'
#
loop_
_entity.id
_entity.type
_entity.pdbx_description
1 polymer ?
#
loop_
_entity_poly.entity_id
_entity_poly.type
_entity_poly.pdbx_seq_one_letter_code
_entity_poly.pdbx_strand_id
1 'polypeptide(L)'
;MNKQDDNLLGGLDWDMEPSRDLWPEISAKLQHSNSFEKNDYIEQTPSVNNIRSHPSWMPVAMAACLMIAIGSLSLSYYSMNRNSEYMELQAAVLMQHQETIRAIEAQHEEVKTNLVALLNNENGALNPTLVAEAHSILNTTDAASEQIKRAIENSPDKQAYLKMLVETYQRETDLLKRIKLSQELSI
;
A
#
# COMPACT_ATOMS: atom_id res chain seq x y z
N MET A 1 5.76 4.07 30.57
CA MET A 1 4.70 5.08 30.35
C MET A 1 5.39 6.33 29.84
N ASN A 2 5.49 6.50 28.52
CA ASN A 2 6.03 7.72 27.92
C ASN A 2 5.25 7.95 26.62
N LYS A 3 4.16 8.70 26.73
CA LYS A 3 3.28 9.13 25.62
C LYS A 3 3.48 10.62 25.50
N GLN A 4 4.41 11.10 24.68
CA GLN A 4 4.57 12.55 24.54
C GLN A 4 5.15 13.08 23.22
N ASP A 5 5.48 12.23 22.24
CA ASP A 5 6.16 12.70 21.02
C ASP A 5 5.24 12.76 19.77
N ASP A 6 4.05 12.17 19.83
CA ASP A 6 3.16 12.03 18.66
C ASP A 6 2.33 13.30 18.32
N ASN A 7 2.50 14.39 19.07
CA ASN A 7 1.62 15.56 18.99
C ASN A 7 2.26 16.82 18.37
N LEU A 8 3.46 16.71 17.77
CA LEU A 8 4.16 17.87 17.19
C LEU A 8 3.92 18.08 15.70
N LEU A 9 3.27 17.13 15.02
CA LEU A 9 3.03 17.19 13.56
C LEU A 9 1.56 17.36 13.16
N GLY A 10 0.62 17.30 14.11
CA GLY A 10 -0.82 17.43 13.86
C GLY A 10 -1.35 18.87 13.78
N GLY A 11 -0.49 19.87 13.94
CA GLY A 11 -0.86 21.30 13.97
C GLY A 11 -0.28 22.15 12.84
N LEU A 12 0.37 21.55 11.85
CA LEU A 12 0.80 22.27 10.67
C LEU A 12 -0.39 22.38 9.72
N ASP A 13 -0.92 23.59 9.59
CA ASP A 13 -2.00 23.95 8.69
C ASP A 13 -1.47 23.86 7.25
N TRP A 14 -1.66 22.69 6.63
CA TRP A 14 -1.12 22.38 5.30
C TRP A 14 -1.81 23.16 4.17
N ASP A 15 -2.88 23.89 4.47
CA ASP A 15 -3.68 24.67 3.53
C ASP A 15 -3.56 26.19 3.74
N MET A 16 -2.40 26.67 4.21
CA MET A 16 -2.13 28.11 4.25
C MET A 16 -1.78 28.61 2.84
N GLU A 17 -2.77 29.18 2.13
CA GLU A 17 -2.51 29.91 0.89
C GLU A 17 -1.55 31.08 1.17
N PRO A 18 -0.50 31.27 0.34
CA PRO A 18 0.45 32.34 0.53
C PRO A 18 -0.27 33.69 0.38
N SER A 19 -0.33 34.46 1.47
CA SER A 19 -1.02 35.76 1.53
C SER A 19 -0.48 36.83 0.55
N ARG A 20 0.67 36.56 -0.08
CA ARG A 20 1.35 37.48 -0.99
C ARG A 20 2.13 36.70 -2.06
N ASP A 21 1.98 37.14 -3.30
CA ASP A 21 2.84 36.68 -4.40
C ASP A 21 4.28 37.22 -4.20
N LEU A 22 5.23 36.30 -4.00
CA LEU A 22 6.65 36.59 -3.84
C LEU A 22 7.41 36.57 -5.17
N TRP A 23 6.74 36.21 -6.27
CA TRP A 23 7.37 36.09 -7.60
C TRP A 23 8.03 37.38 -8.13
N PRO A 24 7.47 38.59 -7.92
CA PRO A 24 8.11 39.84 -8.34
C PRO A 24 9.46 40.09 -7.64
N GLU A 25 9.60 39.66 -6.38
CA GLU A 25 10.83 39.85 -5.62
C GLU A 25 11.90 38.81 -6.02
N ILE A 26 11.49 37.57 -6.27
CA ILE A 26 12.36 36.50 -6.75
C ILE A 26 12.89 36.82 -8.15
N SER A 27 12.04 37.28 -9.05
CA SER A 27 12.44 37.69 -10.42
C SER A 27 13.42 38.87 -10.41
N ALA A 28 13.23 39.85 -9.52
CA ALA A 28 14.20 40.93 -9.32
C ALA A 28 15.57 40.40 -8.86
N LYS A 29 15.61 39.45 -7.92
CA LYS A 29 16.86 38.83 -7.45
C LYS A 29 17.53 37.96 -8.51
N LEU A 30 16.76 37.27 -9.35
CA LEU A 30 17.29 36.47 -10.46
C LEU A 30 17.91 37.32 -11.58
N GLN A 31 17.36 38.50 -11.87
CA GLN A 31 17.99 39.45 -12.79
C GLN A 31 19.34 39.95 -12.26
N HIS A 32 19.47 40.12 -10.94
CA HIS A 32 20.75 40.47 -10.31
C HIS A 32 21.72 39.28 -10.26
N SER A 33 21.25 38.03 -10.08
CA SER A 33 22.12 36.85 -10.08
C SER A 33 22.62 36.44 -11.47
N ASN A 34 21.90 36.80 -12.54
CA ASN A 34 22.39 36.64 -13.92
C ASN A 34 23.47 37.68 -14.29
N SER A 35 23.80 38.60 -13.37
CA SER A 35 24.94 39.53 -13.48
C SER A 35 26.20 38.99 -12.79
N PHE A 36 26.29 37.67 -12.56
CA PHE A 36 27.51 37.03 -12.10
C PHE A 36 28.57 37.06 -13.22
N GLU A 37 29.42 38.07 -13.16
CA GLU A 37 30.81 38.08 -13.64
C GLU A 37 31.04 37.47 -15.02
N LYS A 38 30.67 38.22 -16.06
CA LYS A 38 31.39 38.20 -17.32
C LYS A 38 32.78 38.79 -17.06
N ASN A 39 33.74 37.96 -16.64
CA ASN A 39 35.14 38.34 -16.57
C ASN A 39 35.67 38.53 -17.99
N ASP A 40 35.71 39.79 -18.43
CA ASP A 40 36.44 40.25 -19.60
C ASP A 40 37.94 40.12 -19.35
N TYR A 41 38.58 39.12 -19.98
CA TYR A 41 40.00 39.21 -20.34
C TYR A 41 40.17 38.74 -21.78
N ILE A 42 40.22 39.72 -22.68
CA ILE A 42 40.64 39.57 -24.07
C ILE A 42 42.15 39.35 -24.12
N GLU A 43 42.52 38.29 -24.84
CA GLU A 43 43.71 38.07 -25.67
C GLU A 43 45.03 38.80 -25.34
N GLN A 44 46.07 38.00 -25.09
CA GLN A 44 47.35 38.13 -25.78
C GLN A 44 48.05 36.77 -25.83
N THR A 45 48.28 36.29 -27.06
CA THR A 45 49.11 35.12 -27.36
C THR A 45 50.59 35.45 -27.13
N PRO A 46 51.43 34.45 -26.80
CA PRO A 46 52.17 33.83 -27.90
C PRO A 46 52.21 32.31 -27.82
N SER A 47 52.27 31.70 -29.00
CA SER A 47 52.52 30.29 -29.22
C SER A 47 53.86 29.86 -28.64
N VAL A 48 53.85 28.97 -27.65
CA VAL A 48 54.98 28.09 -27.35
C VAL A 48 54.42 26.72 -26.97
N ASN A 49 54.93 25.69 -27.66
CA ASN A 49 54.65 24.28 -27.43
C ASN A 49 54.60 23.93 -25.94
N ASN A 50 53.40 23.75 -25.38
CA ASN A 50 53.23 23.25 -24.02
C ASN A 50 52.61 21.86 -24.06
N ILE A 51 53.48 20.90 -23.77
CA ILE A 51 53.16 19.54 -23.33
C ILE A 51 52.03 19.66 -22.31
N ARG A 52 50.92 18.93 -22.52
CA ARG A 52 49.77 18.88 -21.62
C ARG A 52 50.24 18.47 -20.22
N SER A 53 50.51 19.45 -19.36
CA SER A 53 50.63 19.23 -17.92
C SER A 53 49.21 19.06 -17.42
N HIS A 54 48.84 17.81 -17.12
CA HIS A 54 47.62 17.55 -16.37
C HIS A 54 47.68 18.36 -15.06
N PRO A 55 46.63 19.12 -14.70
CA PRO A 55 46.62 19.81 -13.42
C PRO A 55 46.84 18.77 -12.32
N SER A 56 47.74 19.04 -11.39
CA SER A 56 48.17 18.09 -10.35
C SER A 56 47.05 17.64 -9.40
N TRP A 57 45.85 18.24 -9.51
CA TRP A 57 44.62 17.83 -8.82
C TRP A 57 43.78 16.81 -9.58
N MET A 58 44.06 16.57 -10.86
CA MET A 58 43.41 15.54 -11.66
C MET A 58 43.51 14.12 -11.03
N PRO A 59 44.65 13.68 -10.45
CA PRO A 59 44.69 12.40 -9.73
C PRO A 59 43.81 12.40 -8.47
N VAL A 60 43.67 13.54 -7.79
CA VAL A 60 42.82 13.67 -6.59
C VAL A 60 41.34 13.55 -6.94
N ALA A 61 40.91 14.17 -8.05
CA ALA A 61 39.55 14.06 -8.55
C ALA A 61 39.20 12.62 -8.99
N MET A 62 40.11 11.94 -9.68
CA MET A 62 39.90 10.52 -10.05
C MET A 62 39.80 9.61 -8.83
N ALA A 63 40.61 9.84 -7.80
CA ALA A 63 40.52 9.10 -6.54
C ALA A 63 39.20 9.34 -5.82
N ALA A 64 38.72 10.59 -5.76
CA ALA A 64 37.43 10.92 -5.15
C ALA A 64 36.25 10.24 -5.88
N CYS A 65 36.24 10.26 -7.21
CA CYS A 65 35.21 9.58 -8.00
C CYS A 65 35.19 8.07 -7.76
N LEU A 66 36.36 7.42 -7.62
CA LEU A 66 36.45 5.99 -7.30
C LEU A 66 35.92 5.68 -5.89
N MET A 67 36.21 6.53 -4.91
CA MET A 67 35.72 6.35 -3.54
C MET A 67 34.20 6.53 -3.45
N ILE A 68 33.64 7.50 -4.18
CA ILE A 68 32.19 7.69 -4.27
C ILE A 68 31.54 6.51 -4.99
N ALA A 69 32.11 6.03 -6.10
CA ALA A 69 31.57 4.88 -6.83
C ALA A 69 31.57 3.61 -5.98
N ILE A 70 32.69 3.30 -5.30
CA ILE A 70 32.80 2.13 -4.42
C ILE A 70 31.87 2.27 -3.20
N GLY A 71 31.84 3.45 -2.57
CA GLY A 71 30.95 3.75 -1.44
C GLY A 71 29.47 3.61 -1.81
N SER A 72 29.07 4.09 -2.99
CA SER A 72 27.70 3.95 -3.49
C SER A 72 27.34 2.50 -3.79
N LEU A 73 28.28 1.70 -4.30
CA LEU A 73 28.07 0.28 -4.57
C LEU A 73 27.91 -0.53 -3.28
N SER A 74 28.76 -0.26 -2.27
CA SER A 74 28.67 -0.91 -0.96
C SER A 74 27.39 -0.54 -0.22
N LEU A 75 26.98 0.73 -0.26
CA LEU A 75 25.71 1.17 0.30
C LEU A 75 24.51 0.55 -0.43
N SER A 76 24.58 0.47 -1.76
CA SER A 76 23.55 -0.18 -2.58
C SER A 76 23.40 -1.66 -2.21
N TYR A 77 24.50 -2.40 -2.06
CA TYR A 77 24.48 -3.82 -1.70
C TYR A 77 23.88 -4.04 -0.30
N TYR A 78 24.26 -3.20 0.67
CA TYR A 78 23.69 -3.23 2.02
C TYR A 78 22.21 -2.84 2.05
N SER A 79 21.79 -1.87 1.23
CA SER A 79 20.39 -1.45 1.13
C SER A 79 19.50 -2.51 0.46
N MET A 80 20.02 -3.21 -0.55
CA MET A 80 19.33 -4.29 -1.24
C MET A 80 19.01 -5.45 -0.28
N ASN A 81 19.97 -5.81 0.57
CA ASN A 81 19.84 -6.90 1.54
C ASN A 81 18.83 -6.59 2.67
N ARG A 82 18.65 -5.31 3.02
CA ARG A 82 17.59 -4.89 3.94
C ARG A 82 16.23 -4.86 3.24
N ASN A 83 16.18 -4.36 2.01
CA ASN A 83 14.94 -4.33 1.23
C ASN A 83 14.40 -5.74 0.91
N SER A 84 15.27 -6.73 0.72
CA SER A 84 14.84 -8.12 0.52
C SER A 84 14.14 -8.70 1.75
N GLU A 85 14.60 -8.37 2.95
CA GLU A 85 13.99 -8.83 4.21
C GLU A 85 12.58 -8.26 4.40
N TYR A 86 12.37 -6.98 4.03
CA TYR A 86 11.04 -6.37 4.03
C TYR A 86 10.09 -6.99 2.98
N MET A 87 10.59 -7.31 1.78
CA MET A 87 9.79 -8.02 0.76
C MET A 87 9.41 -9.43 1.21
N GLU A 88 10.32 -10.17 1.84
CA GLU A 88 10.07 -11.53 2.34
C GLU A 88 9.04 -11.52 3.48
N LEU A 89 9.16 -10.59 4.43
CA LEU A 89 8.20 -10.42 5.52
C LEU A 89 6.80 -10.09 4.97
N GLN A 90 6.71 -9.20 3.98
CA GLN A 90 5.44 -8.84 3.36
C GLN A 90 4.81 -10.02 2.60
N ALA A 91 5.63 -10.82 1.90
CA ALA A 91 5.17 -12.04 1.23
C ALA A 91 4.68 -13.09 2.24
N ALA A 92 5.37 -13.26 3.37
CA ALA A 92 4.98 -14.19 4.42
C ALA A 92 3.63 -13.81 5.06
N VAL A 93 3.41 -12.51 5.34
CA VAL A 93 2.14 -11.99 5.86
C VAL A 93 1.00 -12.24 4.86
N LEU A 94 1.24 -12.00 3.58
CA LEU A 94 0.23 -12.25 2.53
C LEU A 94 -0.10 -13.75 2.41
N MET A 95 0.90 -14.63 2.45
CA MET A 95 0.70 -16.08 2.45
C MET A 95 -0.11 -16.52 3.67
N GLN A 96 0.22 -16.02 4.86
CA GLN A 96 -0.54 -16.30 6.08
C GLN A 96 -2.01 -15.88 5.94
N HIS A 97 -2.26 -14.68 5.42
CA HIS A 97 -3.62 -14.21 5.18
C HIS A 97 -4.37 -15.13 4.20
N GLN A 98 -3.70 -15.56 3.13
CA GLN A 98 -4.32 -16.45 2.15
C GLN A 98 -4.66 -17.84 2.73
N GLU A 99 -3.81 -18.38 3.60
CA GLU A 99 -4.13 -19.62 4.34
C GLU A 99 -5.34 -19.43 5.26
N THR A 100 -5.40 -18.31 6.00
CA THR A 100 -6.57 -18.03 6.87
C THR A 100 -7.85 -17.89 6.08
N ILE A 101 -7.84 -17.21 4.93
CA ILE A 101 -9.00 -17.07 4.05
C ILE A 101 -9.45 -18.45 3.56
N ARG A 102 -8.52 -19.29 3.08
CA ARG A 102 -8.84 -20.65 2.63
C ARG A 102 -9.47 -21.49 3.73
N ALA A 103 -8.96 -21.40 4.95
CA ALA A 103 -9.53 -22.12 6.09
C ALA A 103 -10.96 -21.65 6.41
N ILE A 104 -11.18 -20.33 6.41
CA ILE A 104 -12.50 -19.72 6.62
C ILE A 104 -13.47 -20.12 5.51
N GLU A 105 -13.04 -20.11 4.25
CA GLU A 105 -13.84 -20.51 3.09
C GLU A 105 -14.21 -21.99 3.12
N ALA A 106 -13.26 -22.86 3.45
CA ALA A 106 -13.52 -24.30 3.54
C ALA A 106 -14.59 -24.62 4.58
N GLN A 107 -14.59 -23.92 5.72
CA GLN A 107 -15.65 -24.04 6.72
C GLN A 107 -17.00 -23.52 6.21
N HIS A 108 -16.98 -22.43 5.44
CA HIS A 108 -18.18 -21.79 4.93
C HIS A 108 -18.89 -22.60 3.83
N GLU A 109 -18.13 -23.30 2.98
CA GLU A 109 -18.69 -24.05 1.85
C GLU A 109 -19.70 -25.12 2.30
N GLU A 110 -19.47 -25.74 3.46
CA GLU A 110 -20.43 -26.69 4.04
C GLU A 110 -21.76 -26.01 4.43
N VAL A 111 -21.70 -24.79 4.99
CA VAL A 111 -22.90 -24.02 5.35
C VAL A 111 -23.68 -23.66 4.09
N LYS A 112 -22.98 -23.17 3.06
CA LYS A 112 -23.59 -22.76 1.79
C LYS A 112 -24.25 -23.93 1.07
N THR A 113 -23.57 -25.06 0.95
CA THR A 113 -24.11 -26.27 0.31
C THR A 113 -25.36 -26.78 1.05
N ASN A 114 -25.34 -26.80 2.38
CA ASN A 114 -26.52 -27.14 3.19
C ASN A 114 -27.68 -26.16 2.97
N LEU A 115 -27.40 -24.86 2.89
CA LEU A 115 -28.41 -23.83 2.71
C LEU A 115 -29.07 -23.96 1.33
N VAL A 116 -28.28 -24.15 0.27
CA VAL A 116 -28.78 -24.39 -1.09
C VAL A 116 -29.59 -25.69 -1.16
N ALA A 117 -29.11 -26.77 -0.53
CA ALA A 117 -29.84 -28.03 -0.48
C ALA A 117 -31.21 -27.88 0.22
N LEU A 118 -31.27 -27.13 1.33
CA LEU A 118 -32.52 -26.84 2.03
C LEU A 118 -33.48 -25.98 1.21
N LEU A 119 -32.97 -24.94 0.53
CA LEU A 119 -33.80 -24.07 -0.33
C LEU A 119 -34.36 -24.81 -1.55
N ASN A 120 -33.59 -25.76 -2.10
CA ASN A 120 -34.02 -26.56 -3.26
C ASN A 120 -34.89 -27.76 -2.88
N ASN A 121 -34.98 -28.13 -1.59
CA ASN A 121 -35.74 -29.30 -1.18
C ASN A 121 -37.24 -28.97 -1.12
N GLU A 122 -38.00 -29.50 -2.08
CA GLU A 122 -39.46 -29.31 -2.22
C GLU A 122 -40.29 -30.03 -1.12
N ASN A 123 -39.67 -30.83 -0.25
CA ASN A 123 -40.39 -31.73 0.67
C ASN A 123 -40.84 -31.09 2.00
N GLY A 124 -40.53 -29.83 2.25
CA GLY A 124 -40.99 -29.12 3.44
C GLY A 124 -41.59 -27.78 3.05
N ALA A 125 -42.77 -27.45 3.57
CA ALA A 125 -43.39 -26.14 3.38
C ALA A 125 -42.56 -25.05 4.08
N LEU A 126 -41.41 -24.71 3.51
CA LEU A 126 -40.58 -23.61 3.95
C LEU A 126 -41.35 -22.31 3.76
N ASN A 127 -41.26 -21.41 4.74
CA ASN A 127 -41.91 -20.11 4.65
C ASN A 127 -41.34 -19.35 3.43
N PRO A 128 -42.17 -18.95 2.45
CA PRO A 128 -41.71 -18.30 1.22
C PRO A 128 -40.98 -16.97 1.49
N THR A 129 -41.31 -16.30 2.61
CA THR A 129 -40.63 -15.08 3.05
C THR A 129 -39.19 -15.39 3.48
N LEU A 130 -38.98 -16.49 4.21
CA LEU A 130 -37.66 -16.91 4.67
C LEU A 130 -36.78 -17.41 3.53
N VAL A 131 -37.38 -18.05 2.52
CA VAL A 131 -36.70 -18.46 1.28
C VAL A 131 -36.25 -17.24 0.48
N ALA A 132 -37.10 -16.23 0.31
CA ALA A 132 -36.73 -14.98 -0.37
C ALA A 132 -35.64 -14.21 0.39
N GLU A 133 -35.74 -14.13 1.72
CA GLU A 133 -34.71 -13.55 2.60
C GLU A 133 -33.38 -14.29 2.44
N ALA A 134 -33.43 -15.62 2.42
CA ALA A 134 -32.24 -16.46 2.27
C ALA A 134 -31.53 -16.24 0.93
N HIS A 135 -32.27 -16.22 -0.18
CA HIS A 135 -31.71 -15.91 -1.49
C HIS A 135 -31.09 -14.51 -1.54
N SER A 136 -31.74 -13.52 -0.92
CA SER A 136 -31.20 -12.16 -0.83
C SER A 136 -29.89 -12.14 -0.04
N ILE A 137 -29.86 -12.77 1.13
CA ILE A 137 -28.68 -12.81 2.00
C ILE A 137 -27.52 -13.51 1.27
N LEU A 138 -27.75 -14.69 0.68
CA LEU A 138 -26.72 -15.41 -0.08
C LEU A 138 -26.12 -14.56 -1.20
N ASN A 139 -26.96 -13.88 -1.98
CA ASN A 139 -26.49 -13.04 -3.08
C ASN A 139 -25.69 -11.82 -2.57
N THR A 140 -26.15 -11.17 -1.50
CA THR A 140 -25.43 -10.03 -0.90
C THR A 140 -24.13 -10.45 -0.24
N THR A 141 -24.10 -11.62 0.41
CA THR A 141 -22.92 -12.16 1.07
C THR A 141 -21.86 -12.59 0.07
N ASP A 142 -22.25 -13.25 -1.03
CA ASP A 142 -21.32 -13.62 -2.11
C ASP A 142 -20.63 -12.37 -2.67
N ALA A 143 -21.41 -11.34 -3.02
CA ALA A 143 -20.87 -10.08 -3.53
C ALA A 143 -19.98 -9.33 -2.52
N ALA A 144 -20.36 -9.33 -1.24
CA ALA A 144 -19.56 -8.70 -0.17
C ALA A 144 -18.26 -9.46 0.06
N SER A 145 -18.30 -10.80 0.10
CA SER A 145 -17.12 -11.64 0.32
C SER A 145 -16.10 -11.47 -0.81
N GLU A 146 -16.54 -11.33 -2.06
CA GLU A 146 -15.65 -11.08 -3.19
C GLU A 146 -14.98 -9.71 -3.09
N GLN A 147 -15.74 -8.67 -2.73
CA GLN A 147 -15.18 -7.32 -2.52
C GLN A 147 -14.17 -7.29 -1.38
N ILE A 148 -14.44 -7.99 -0.27
CA ILE A 148 -13.53 -8.08 0.87
C ILE A 148 -12.24 -8.81 0.48
N LYS A 149 -12.31 -9.92 -0.28
CA LYS A 149 -11.13 -10.64 -0.78
C LYS A 149 -10.26 -9.74 -1.65
N ARG A 150 -10.86 -9.02 -2.61
CA ARG A 150 -10.14 -8.04 -3.44
C ARG A 150 -9.53 -6.93 -2.59
N ALA A 151 -10.22 -6.48 -1.54
CA ALA A 151 -9.68 -5.47 -0.62
C ALA A 151 -8.47 -5.99 0.18
N ILE A 152 -8.46 -7.27 0.58
CA ILE A 152 -7.32 -7.91 1.25
C ILE A 152 -6.12 -8.02 0.31
N GLU A 153 -6.35 -8.39 -0.95
CA GLU A 153 -5.28 -8.44 -1.97
C GLU A 153 -4.63 -7.06 -2.20
N ASN A 154 -5.45 -6.00 -2.23
CA ASN A 154 -4.97 -4.63 -2.44
C ASN A 154 -4.43 -3.96 -1.17
N SER A 155 -4.76 -4.46 0.02
CA SER A 155 -4.42 -3.86 1.31
C SER A 155 -4.30 -4.92 2.41
N PRO A 156 -3.25 -5.77 2.36
CA PRO A 156 -3.11 -6.94 3.23
C PRO A 156 -2.91 -6.59 4.71
N ASP A 157 -2.43 -5.38 5.02
CA ASP A 157 -2.11 -4.94 6.39
C ASP A 157 -3.36 -4.66 7.26
N LYS A 158 -4.56 -4.64 6.66
CA LYS A 158 -5.80 -4.33 7.37
C LYS A 158 -6.50 -5.61 7.84
N GLN A 159 -6.17 -6.06 9.05
CA GLN A 159 -6.86 -7.17 9.73
C GLN A 159 -8.39 -6.99 9.83
N ALA A 160 -8.88 -5.76 9.76
CA ALA A 160 -10.30 -5.45 9.72
C ALA A 160 -11.05 -6.16 8.58
N TYR A 161 -10.41 -6.39 7.44
CA TYR A 161 -11.04 -7.09 6.30
C TYR A 161 -11.24 -8.58 6.58
N LEU A 162 -10.28 -9.25 7.22
CA LEU A 162 -10.47 -10.63 7.65
C LEU A 162 -11.62 -10.77 8.63
N LYS A 163 -11.71 -9.85 9.60
CA LYS A 163 -12.83 -9.83 10.54
C LYS A 163 -14.17 -9.62 9.82
N MET A 164 -14.21 -8.71 8.86
CA MET A 164 -15.41 -8.45 8.05
C MET A 164 -15.82 -9.68 7.22
N LEU A 165 -14.86 -10.45 6.71
CA LEU A 165 -15.12 -11.70 5.98
C LEU A 165 -15.77 -12.73 6.91
N VAL A 166 -15.20 -12.93 8.11
CA VAL A 166 -15.75 -13.85 9.12
C VAL A 166 -17.17 -13.44 9.53
N GLU A 167 -17.39 -12.16 9.83
CA GLU A 167 -18.71 -11.64 10.20
C GLU A 167 -19.74 -11.83 9.07
N THR A 168 -19.30 -11.71 7.83
CA THR A 168 -20.13 -11.88 6.64
C THR A 168 -20.60 -13.33 6.51
N TYR A 169 -19.71 -14.31 6.72
CA TYR A 169 -20.04 -15.74 6.74
C TYR A 169 -20.83 -16.19 7.98
N GLN A 170 -20.66 -15.51 9.11
CA GLN A 170 -21.46 -15.78 10.31
C GLN A 170 -22.97 -15.55 10.05
N ARG A 171 -23.33 -14.55 9.24
CA ARG A 171 -24.72 -14.27 8.88
C ARG A 171 -25.38 -15.44 8.13
N GLU A 172 -24.66 -16.10 7.23
CA GLU A 172 -25.17 -17.30 6.54
C GLU A 172 -25.39 -18.46 7.50
N THR A 173 -24.47 -18.63 8.45
CA THR A 173 -24.60 -19.67 9.48
C THR A 173 -25.84 -19.44 10.36
N ASP A 174 -26.11 -18.19 10.73
CA ASP A 174 -27.27 -17.85 11.55
C ASP A 174 -28.58 -17.98 10.77
N LEU A 175 -28.57 -17.67 9.46
CA LEU A 175 -29.67 -17.96 8.56
C LEU A 175 -29.97 -19.46 8.48
N LEU A 176 -28.95 -20.32 8.33
CA LEU A 176 -29.11 -21.77 8.32
C LEU A 176 -29.78 -22.28 9.60
N LYS A 177 -29.35 -21.79 10.77
CA LYS A 177 -29.95 -22.14 12.06
C LYS A 177 -31.43 -21.72 12.12
N ARG A 178 -31.77 -20.52 11.66
CA ARG A 178 -33.16 -20.03 11.60
C ARG A 178 -34.02 -20.92 10.71
N ILE A 179 -33.52 -21.31 9.54
CA ILE A 179 -34.23 -22.20 8.61
C ILE A 179 -34.47 -23.57 9.25
N LYS A 180 -33.45 -24.18 9.86
CA LYS A 180 -33.58 -25.48 10.54
C LYS A 180 -34.60 -25.42 11.69
N LEU A 181 -34.53 -24.41 12.56
CA LEU A 181 -35.51 -24.21 13.64
C LEU A 181 -36.93 -24.04 13.10
N SER A 182 -37.10 -23.30 11.99
CA SER A 182 -38.42 -23.12 11.38
C SER A 182 -39.01 -24.41 10.83
N GLN A 183 -38.17 -25.33 10.34
CA GLN A 183 -38.60 -26.66 9.89
C GLN A 183 -38.99 -27.56 11.07
N GLU A 184 -38.21 -27.56 12.15
CA GLU A 184 -38.52 -28.34 13.37
C GLU A 184 -39.84 -27.92 14.01
N LEU A 185 -40.17 -26.62 13.98
CA LEU A 185 -41.43 -26.08 14.51
C LEU A 185 -42.65 -26.33 13.60
N SER A 186 -42.44 -26.76 12.36
CA SER A 186 -43.50 -27.02 11.38
C SER A 186 -43.93 -28.49 11.34
N ILE A 187 -43.32 -29.35 12.14
CA ILE A 187 -43.67 -30.78 12.34
C ILE A 187 -44.53 -30.91 13.60
#